data_AF-A0A0D0B3W2-F1
#
_entry.id   AF-A0A0D0B3W2-F1
#
_cell.length_a   1.000
_cell.length_b   1.000
_cell.length_c   1.000
_cell.angle_alpha   90.00
_cell.angle_beta   90.00
_cell.angle_gamma   90.00
#
_symmetry.space_group_name_H-M   'P 1'
#
loop_
_entity.id
_entity.type
_entity.pdbx_description
1 polymer ?
#
loop_
_entity_poly.entity_id
_entity_poly.type
_entity_poly.pdbx_seq_one_letter_code
_entity_poly.pdbx_strand_id
1 'polypeptide(L)'
;MLPHARRIKRIVTGLRERLSHSYNPNNQIFVYRIYLTAGDTNELLQKLEEFRSKLDEGDEDLPVGLIDKLQELRNKLEDVKHTSFSRVDPITLVSLGISSGPLFLISDKRQEVENLGLAETSGYLSIDTTRSLICLVRDHVAMVTEAGCRILINILLLRVVSVMCPGDTTVNIIPEFPLPRTIFKRDPGKCSFSGVVDFLVTKLPARYTEYLLGDPTTALANPGYIKGPITSNIFEAKRDNVRAAMPQAAIAAASYCQLQDLSVVRGVVTSGEQWIFFVYERRTDGTGLVLSSPEYSLGKNLEGLALVLGLLRDSIDNATSSNYTFFTTL
;
A
#
# COMPACT_ATOMS: atom_id res chain seq x y z
N MET A 1 1.10 9.79 -45.02
CA MET A 1 0.55 9.63 -43.65
C MET A 1 0.32 8.15 -43.32
N LEU A 2 1.28 7.54 -42.61
CA LEU A 2 1.35 6.11 -42.34
C LEU A 2 0.21 5.57 -41.46
N PRO A 3 -0.30 4.34 -41.72
CA PRO A 3 -1.30 3.64 -40.90
C PRO A 3 -0.95 3.55 -39.40
N HIS A 4 0.34 3.56 -39.05
CA HIS A 4 0.82 3.48 -37.67
C HIS A 4 0.62 4.76 -36.85
N ALA A 5 0.72 5.94 -37.47
CA ALA A 5 0.44 7.22 -36.79
C ALA A 5 -1.04 7.32 -36.36
N ARG A 6 -1.96 6.71 -37.14
CA ARG A 6 -3.39 6.61 -36.77
C ARG A 6 -3.61 5.68 -35.58
N ARG A 7 -2.78 4.65 -35.38
CA ARG A 7 -2.90 3.69 -34.27
C ARG A 7 -2.41 4.29 -32.94
N ILE A 8 -1.28 5.00 -32.95
CA ILE A 8 -0.79 5.74 -31.77
C ILE A 8 -1.73 6.90 -31.44
N LYS A 9 -2.20 7.64 -32.45
CA LYS A 9 -3.23 8.66 -32.25
C LYS A 9 -4.50 8.03 -31.65
N ARG A 10 -4.93 6.83 -32.02
CA ARG A 10 -6.06 6.12 -31.38
C ARG A 10 -5.78 5.68 -29.94
N ILE A 11 -4.57 5.25 -29.60
CA ILE A 11 -4.22 4.88 -28.22
C ILE A 11 -4.18 6.14 -27.34
N VAL A 12 -3.55 7.21 -27.81
CA VAL A 12 -3.48 8.50 -27.11
C VAL A 12 -4.86 9.16 -27.03
N THR A 13 -5.68 9.07 -28.08
CA THR A 13 -7.05 9.60 -28.10
C THR A 13 -7.98 8.75 -27.25
N GLY A 14 -7.83 7.42 -27.22
CA GLY A 14 -8.59 6.54 -26.33
C GLY A 14 -8.24 6.73 -24.86
N LEU A 15 -6.96 7.00 -24.55
CA LEU A 15 -6.54 7.44 -23.21
C LEU A 15 -7.15 8.81 -22.87
N ARG A 16 -7.13 9.75 -23.81
CA ARG A 16 -7.71 11.10 -23.64
C ARG A 16 -9.24 11.09 -23.53
N GLU A 17 -9.94 10.20 -24.24
CA GLU A 17 -11.39 10.05 -24.21
C GLU A 17 -11.85 9.42 -22.89
N ARG A 18 -11.14 8.40 -22.40
CA ARG A 18 -11.33 7.86 -21.04
C ARG A 18 -11.07 8.90 -19.94
N LEU A 19 -10.15 9.84 -20.18
CA LEU A 19 -9.90 10.98 -19.29
C LEU A 19 -10.97 12.09 -19.42
N SER A 20 -11.72 12.16 -20.52
CA SER A 20 -12.69 13.24 -20.80
C SER A 20 -14.14 12.93 -20.44
N HIS A 21 -14.45 11.71 -19.99
CA HIS A 21 -15.82 11.29 -19.66
C HIS A 21 -16.15 11.28 -18.16
N SER A 22 -15.43 12.05 -17.34
CA SER A 22 -15.86 12.38 -15.97
C SER A 22 -16.08 13.88 -15.80
N TYR A 23 -17.01 14.44 -16.59
CA TYR A 23 -17.49 15.79 -16.34
C TYR A 23 -18.47 15.76 -15.17
N ASN A 24 -17.96 15.98 -13.95
CA ASN A 24 -18.76 16.28 -12.79
C ASN A 24 -19.12 17.79 -12.83
N PRO A 25 -20.40 18.18 -12.76
CA PRO A 25 -20.80 19.60 -12.77
C PRO A 25 -20.26 20.43 -11.60
N ASN A 26 -19.61 19.81 -10.59
CA ASN A 26 -19.05 20.48 -9.41
C ASN A 26 -17.58 20.96 -9.57
N ASN A 27 -17.04 21.03 -10.78
CA ASN A 27 -15.74 21.66 -11.04
C ASN A 27 -14.53 21.06 -10.28
N GLN A 28 -14.61 19.78 -9.87
CA GLN A 28 -13.46 19.03 -9.35
C GLN A 28 -12.76 18.31 -10.49
N ILE A 29 -11.54 18.73 -10.81
CA ILE A 29 -10.66 18.04 -11.75
C ILE A 29 -10.09 16.81 -11.04
N PHE A 30 -10.59 15.63 -11.35
CA PHE A 30 -9.96 14.38 -10.93
C PHE A 30 -8.72 14.12 -11.79
N VAL A 31 -7.55 14.44 -11.27
CA VAL A 31 -6.27 14.06 -11.89
C VAL A 31 -5.97 12.63 -11.50
N TYR A 32 -6.36 11.66 -12.34
CA TYR A 32 -5.87 10.29 -12.21
C TYR A 32 -4.38 10.27 -12.56
N ARG A 33 -3.51 10.20 -11.55
CA ARG A 33 -2.10 9.84 -11.75
C ARG A 33 -2.03 8.33 -11.96
N ILE A 34 -1.75 7.90 -13.18
CA ILE A 34 -1.42 6.51 -13.49
C ILE A 34 0.02 6.29 -13.03
N TYR A 35 0.22 5.47 -12.02
CA TYR A 35 1.54 4.98 -11.62
C TYR A 35 1.86 3.78 -12.51
N LEU A 36 2.92 3.89 -13.33
CA LEU A 36 3.42 2.75 -14.10
C LEU A 36 4.07 1.77 -13.11
N THR A 37 3.59 0.54 -13.08
CA THR A 37 4.28 -0.54 -12.37
C THR A 37 5.59 -0.88 -13.08
N ALA A 38 6.46 -1.68 -12.43
CA ALA A 38 7.64 -2.20 -13.10
C ALA A 38 7.28 -3.09 -14.32
N GLY A 39 6.13 -3.78 -14.27
CA GLY A 39 5.59 -4.53 -15.41
C GLY A 39 5.21 -3.60 -16.57
N ASP A 40 4.44 -2.55 -16.28
CA ASP A 40 4.03 -1.56 -17.27
C ASP A 40 5.23 -0.82 -17.87
N THR A 41 6.27 -0.57 -17.06
CA THR A 41 7.52 0.05 -17.51
C THR A 41 8.26 -0.86 -18.48
N ASN A 42 8.37 -2.16 -18.18
CA ASN A 42 9.01 -3.12 -19.08
C ASN A 42 8.23 -3.31 -20.39
N GLU A 43 6.89 -3.41 -20.31
CA GLU A 43 6.04 -3.47 -21.49
C GLU A 43 6.17 -2.18 -22.33
N LEU A 44 6.18 -1.02 -21.68
CA LEU A 44 6.38 0.27 -22.33
C LEU A 44 7.76 0.35 -23.00
N LEU A 45 8.82 -0.11 -22.34
CA LEU A 45 10.18 -0.20 -22.91
C LEU A 45 10.21 -1.10 -24.15
N GLN A 46 9.56 -2.27 -24.09
CA GLN A 46 9.44 -3.16 -25.24
C GLN A 46 8.66 -2.51 -26.39
N LYS A 47 7.54 -1.83 -26.09
CA LYS A 47 6.73 -1.13 -27.09
C LYS A 47 7.44 0.08 -27.69
N LEU A 48 8.25 0.79 -26.91
CA LEU A 48 9.11 1.86 -27.39
C LEU A 48 10.16 1.32 -28.38
N GLU A 49 10.75 0.15 -28.10
CA GLU A 49 11.71 -0.48 -28.99
C GLU A 49 11.07 -1.03 -30.28
N GLU A 50 9.91 -1.68 -30.17
CA GLU A 50 9.10 -2.10 -31.32
C GLU A 50 8.66 -0.90 -32.19
N PHE A 51 8.39 0.25 -31.58
CA PHE A 51 8.03 1.46 -32.31
C PHE A 51 9.25 2.06 -33.00
N ARG A 52 10.37 2.21 -32.28
CA ARG A 52 11.62 2.76 -32.80
C ARG A 52 12.14 1.94 -33.98
N SER A 53 12.14 0.61 -33.86
CA SER A 53 12.61 -0.31 -34.94
C SER A 53 11.77 -0.24 -36.23
N LYS A 54 10.59 0.37 -36.19
CA LYS A 54 9.73 0.60 -37.36
C LYS A 54 9.89 1.99 -37.98
N LEU A 55 10.67 2.87 -37.34
CA LEU A 55 11.03 4.15 -37.92
C LEU A 55 12.23 3.93 -38.84
N ASP A 56 12.10 4.38 -40.09
CA ASP A 56 13.21 4.41 -41.03
C ASP A 56 14.01 5.69 -40.79
N GLU A 57 15.29 5.58 -40.41
CA GLU A 57 16.15 6.74 -40.15
C GLU A 57 16.34 7.62 -41.38
N GLY A 58 16.07 7.10 -42.59
CA GLY A 58 16.10 7.85 -43.85
C GLY A 58 14.78 8.50 -44.25
N ASP A 59 13.70 8.36 -43.47
CA ASP A 59 12.41 8.97 -43.79
C ASP A 59 12.43 10.50 -43.51
N GLU A 60 12.50 11.28 -44.58
CA GLU A 60 12.50 12.75 -44.55
C GLU A 60 11.22 13.36 -43.94
N ASP A 61 10.12 12.59 -43.88
CA ASP A 61 8.87 13.03 -43.24
C ASP A 61 8.92 12.90 -41.70
N LEU A 62 9.97 12.30 -41.12
CA LEU A 62 10.07 12.16 -39.67
C LEU A 62 10.39 13.49 -38.97
N PRO A 63 9.73 13.80 -37.85
CA PRO A 63 10.10 14.97 -37.06
C PRO A 63 11.55 14.88 -36.59
N VAL A 64 12.32 15.94 -36.86
CA VAL A 64 13.71 16.06 -36.42
C VAL A 64 13.82 15.87 -34.90
N GLY A 65 14.71 14.96 -34.47
CA GLY A 65 14.96 14.65 -33.05
C GLY A 65 13.93 13.70 -32.40
N LEU A 66 13.00 13.09 -33.16
CA LEU A 66 12.07 12.10 -32.61
C LEU A 66 12.82 10.88 -32.04
N ILE A 67 13.80 10.34 -32.77
CA ILE A 67 14.59 9.19 -32.34
C ILE A 67 15.38 9.51 -31.06
N ASP A 68 15.99 10.70 -31.00
CA ASP A 68 16.71 11.16 -29.81
C ASP A 68 15.79 11.27 -28.59
N LYS A 69 14.57 11.81 -28.77
CA LYS A 69 13.57 11.88 -27.70
C LYS A 69 13.05 10.51 -27.26
N LEU A 70 12.91 9.55 -28.17
CA LEU A 70 12.55 8.18 -27.83
C LEU A 70 13.67 7.50 -27.04
N GLN A 71 14.93 7.73 -27.44
CA GLN A 71 16.10 7.25 -26.70
C GLN A 71 16.21 7.93 -25.32
N GLU A 72 15.92 9.23 -25.22
CA GLU A 72 15.89 9.96 -23.95
C GLU A 72 14.80 9.40 -23.02
N LEU A 73 13.60 9.16 -23.55
CA LEU A 73 12.50 8.54 -22.80
C LEU A 73 12.88 7.13 -22.34
N ARG A 74 13.47 6.33 -23.24
CA ARG A 74 13.98 4.99 -22.91
C ARG A 74 15.03 5.05 -21.81
N ASN A 75 16.03 5.92 -21.94
CA ASN A 75 17.06 6.10 -20.92
C ASN A 75 16.44 6.50 -19.58
N LYS A 76 15.46 7.40 -19.56
CA LYS A 76 14.74 7.78 -18.32
C LYS A 76 13.96 6.62 -17.70
N LEU A 77 13.45 5.70 -18.51
CA LEU A 77 12.76 4.48 -18.05
C LEU A 77 13.76 3.38 -17.62
N GLU A 78 14.93 3.27 -18.27
CA GLU A 78 15.99 2.29 -17.99
C GLU A 78 16.90 2.69 -16.83
N ASP A 79 17.17 3.99 -16.62
CA ASP A 79 18.06 4.49 -15.56
C ASP A 79 17.50 4.26 -14.15
N VAL A 80 16.20 3.99 -14.04
CA VAL A 80 15.59 3.68 -12.76
C VAL A 80 15.63 2.17 -12.55
N LYS A 81 16.85 1.62 -12.35
CA LYS A 81 17.04 0.31 -11.71
C LYS A 81 16.51 0.38 -10.27
N HIS A 82 15.19 0.27 -10.15
CA HIS A 82 14.53 0.10 -8.88
C HIS A 82 13.97 -1.33 -8.80
N THR A 83 14.14 -1.93 -7.64
CA THR A 83 13.53 -3.19 -7.28
C THR A 83 12.11 -2.89 -6.83
N SER A 84 11.12 -3.33 -7.60
CA SER A 84 9.72 -3.33 -7.17
C SER A 84 9.59 -4.08 -5.85
N PHE A 85 8.77 -3.59 -4.91
CA PHE A 85 8.52 -4.30 -3.65
C PHE A 85 8.06 -5.75 -3.87
N SER A 86 7.29 -6.01 -4.95
CA SER A 86 6.82 -7.35 -5.32
C SER A 86 7.93 -8.35 -5.69
N ARG A 87 9.17 -7.87 -5.91
CA ARG A 87 10.35 -8.71 -6.20
C ARG A 87 11.26 -8.90 -5.00
N VAL A 88 10.90 -8.34 -3.85
CA VAL A 88 11.72 -8.43 -2.64
C VAL A 88 11.54 -9.79 -1.98
N ASP A 89 12.67 -10.39 -1.63
CA ASP A 89 12.76 -11.70 -0.99
C ASP A 89 13.51 -11.59 0.36
N PRO A 90 13.60 -12.68 1.14
CA PRO A 90 14.33 -12.64 2.41
C PRO A 90 15.82 -12.30 2.25
N ILE A 91 16.46 -12.65 1.14
CA ILE A 91 17.88 -12.35 0.88
C ILE A 91 18.08 -10.84 0.76
N THR A 92 17.14 -10.17 0.12
CA THR A 92 17.10 -8.71 0.00
C THR A 92 17.10 -8.05 1.39
N LEU A 93 16.27 -8.53 2.33
CA LEU A 93 16.25 -7.99 3.70
C LEU A 93 17.60 -8.16 4.40
N VAL A 94 18.22 -9.33 4.30
CA VAL A 94 19.55 -9.61 4.88
C VAL A 94 20.60 -8.67 4.29
N SER A 95 20.58 -8.42 2.98
CA SER A 95 21.51 -7.50 2.32
C SER A 95 21.38 -6.05 2.79
N LEU A 96 20.18 -5.66 3.20
CA LEU A 96 19.89 -4.33 3.78
C LEU A 96 20.16 -4.27 5.30
N GLY A 97 20.59 -5.38 5.91
CA GLY A 97 20.75 -5.49 7.35
C GLY A 97 19.42 -5.43 8.10
N ILE A 98 18.31 -5.79 7.47
CA ILE A 98 17.01 -5.90 8.13
C ILE A 98 16.91 -7.31 8.73
N SER A 99 17.05 -7.38 10.04
CA SER A 99 16.87 -8.62 10.81
C SER A 99 15.38 -8.92 11.05
N SER A 100 15.05 -10.17 11.35
CA SER A 100 13.68 -10.60 11.64
C SER A 100 13.58 -11.28 12.99
N GLY A 101 12.48 -11.06 13.71
CA GLY A 101 12.20 -11.70 14.98
C GLY A 101 10.72 -11.98 15.20
N PRO A 102 10.38 -12.79 16.22
CA PRO A 102 8.99 -13.11 16.52
C PRO A 102 8.33 -12.05 17.40
N LEU A 103 7.02 -11.92 17.25
CA LEU A 103 6.14 -11.13 18.10
C LEU A 103 5.07 -12.07 18.69
N PHE A 104 4.94 -12.12 20.01
CA PHE A 104 4.01 -13.03 20.67
C PHE A 104 2.89 -12.28 21.36
N LEU A 105 1.64 -12.67 21.11
CA LEU A 105 0.49 -12.16 21.86
C LEU A 105 0.64 -12.55 23.33
N ILE A 106 0.54 -11.58 24.23
CA ILE A 106 0.55 -11.84 25.67
C ILE A 106 -0.77 -12.54 26.02
N SER A 107 -0.69 -13.81 26.44
CA SER A 107 -1.87 -14.65 26.68
C SER A 107 -2.89 -13.99 27.61
N ASP A 108 -2.43 -13.36 28.69
CA ASP A 108 -3.28 -12.71 29.70
C ASP A 108 -4.00 -11.47 29.17
N LYS A 109 -3.54 -10.92 28.04
CA LYS A 109 -4.13 -9.76 27.37
C LYS A 109 -5.12 -10.10 26.27
N ARG A 110 -5.25 -11.38 25.91
CA ARG A 110 -6.11 -11.80 24.79
C ARG A 110 -7.57 -11.34 24.93
N GLN A 111 -8.16 -11.52 26.12
CA GLN A 111 -9.54 -11.10 26.35
C GLN A 111 -9.72 -9.58 26.23
N GLU A 112 -8.72 -8.80 26.67
CA GLU A 112 -8.73 -7.35 26.54
C GLU A 112 -8.75 -6.91 25.07
N VAL A 113 -7.94 -7.58 24.23
CA VAL A 113 -7.92 -7.35 22.77
C VAL A 113 -9.25 -7.73 22.12
N GLU A 114 -9.81 -8.89 22.48
CA GLU A 114 -11.11 -9.31 21.94
C GLU A 114 -12.22 -8.33 22.34
N ASN A 115 -12.22 -7.84 23.58
CA ASN A 115 -13.14 -6.79 24.03
C ASN A 115 -12.95 -5.49 23.24
N LEU A 116 -11.70 -5.13 22.92
CA LEU A 116 -11.37 -3.96 22.10
C LEU A 116 -11.97 -4.07 20.69
N GLY A 117 -11.96 -5.27 20.10
CA GLY A 117 -12.54 -5.56 18.79
C GLY A 117 -14.07 -5.66 18.78
N LEU A 118 -14.67 -6.00 19.92
CA LEU A 118 -16.13 -6.03 20.11
C LEU A 118 -16.73 -4.68 20.50
N ALA A 119 -15.91 -3.67 20.77
CA ALA A 119 -16.37 -2.35 21.16
C ALA A 119 -17.35 -1.77 20.12
N GLU A 120 -18.47 -1.23 20.60
CA GLU A 120 -19.51 -0.64 19.77
C GLU A 120 -19.53 0.88 19.86
N THR A 121 -19.96 1.52 18.78
CA THR A 121 -20.22 2.97 18.75
C THR A 121 -21.54 3.20 18.05
N SER A 122 -22.45 3.91 18.71
CA SER A 122 -23.80 4.16 18.17
C SER A 122 -23.73 4.91 16.83
N GLY A 123 -24.54 4.48 15.86
CA GLY A 123 -24.59 5.09 14.51
C GLY A 123 -23.53 4.58 13.52
N TYR A 124 -22.69 3.62 13.92
CA TYR A 124 -21.65 3.03 13.08
C TYR A 124 -21.92 1.55 12.74
N LEU A 125 -21.10 0.97 11.87
CA LEU A 125 -21.26 -0.41 11.39
C LEU A 125 -21.11 -1.40 12.54
N SER A 126 -22.18 -2.04 13.02
CA SER A 126 -22.15 -2.96 14.17
C SER A 126 -21.36 -4.25 13.92
N ILE A 127 -20.97 -4.97 14.99
CA ILE A 127 -20.31 -6.27 14.87
C ILE A 127 -21.17 -7.31 14.15
N ASP A 128 -22.48 -7.34 14.41
CA ASP A 128 -23.39 -8.31 13.79
C ASP A 128 -23.63 -8.01 12.30
N THR A 129 -23.70 -6.73 11.94
CA THR A 129 -23.72 -6.32 10.53
C THR A 129 -22.42 -6.71 9.85
N THR A 130 -21.27 -6.50 10.51
CA THR A 130 -19.96 -6.90 10.00
C THR A 130 -19.90 -8.41 9.75
N ARG A 131 -20.36 -9.24 10.70
CA ARG A 131 -20.45 -10.71 10.53
C ARG A 131 -21.31 -11.08 9.32
N SER A 132 -22.48 -10.45 9.20
CA SER A 132 -23.41 -10.70 8.08
C SER A 132 -22.78 -10.36 6.73
N LEU A 133 -22.07 -9.24 6.63
CA LEU A 133 -21.36 -8.84 5.41
C LEU A 133 -20.21 -9.81 5.08
N ILE A 134 -19.45 -10.28 6.07
CA ILE A 134 -18.40 -11.26 5.86
C ILE A 134 -18.98 -12.57 5.32
N CYS A 135 -20.08 -13.07 5.90
CA CYS A 135 -20.75 -14.27 5.41
C CYS A 135 -21.23 -14.08 3.97
N LEU A 136 -21.87 -12.95 3.66
CA LEU A 136 -22.33 -12.64 2.31
C LEU A 136 -21.17 -12.65 1.28
N VAL A 137 -20.02 -12.08 1.64
CA VAL A 137 -18.83 -12.11 0.77
C VAL A 137 -18.31 -13.52 0.59
N ARG A 138 -18.22 -14.32 1.66
CA ARG A 138 -17.79 -15.72 1.58
C ARG A 138 -18.71 -16.57 0.70
N ASP A 139 -20.01 -16.30 0.71
CA ASP A 139 -21.01 -17.06 -0.04
C ASP A 139 -21.05 -16.68 -1.53
N HIS A 140 -20.66 -15.45 -1.88
CA HIS A 140 -20.86 -14.90 -3.23
C HIS A 140 -19.60 -14.46 -3.96
N VAL A 141 -18.45 -14.35 -3.28
CA VAL A 141 -17.21 -13.86 -3.87
C VAL A 141 -16.13 -14.93 -3.77
N ALA A 142 -15.43 -15.15 -4.89
CA ALA A 142 -14.31 -16.08 -4.93
C ALA A 142 -13.13 -15.53 -4.12
N MET A 143 -12.96 -16.03 -2.89
CA MET A 143 -11.86 -15.66 -1.98
C MET A 143 -10.47 -16.04 -2.50
N VAL A 144 -10.40 -16.91 -3.51
CA VAL A 144 -9.17 -17.25 -4.23
C VAL A 144 -8.77 -16.18 -5.26
N THR A 145 -9.37 -15.00 -5.25
CA THR A 145 -9.02 -13.89 -6.14
C THR A 145 -8.56 -12.69 -5.32
N GLU A 146 -7.66 -11.89 -5.86
CA GLU A 146 -7.18 -10.69 -5.20
C GLU A 146 -8.33 -9.71 -4.88
N ALA A 147 -9.26 -9.54 -5.82
CA ALA A 147 -10.46 -8.74 -5.62
C ALA A 147 -11.31 -9.26 -4.44
N GLY A 148 -11.50 -10.58 -4.34
CA GLY A 148 -12.24 -11.20 -3.23
C GLY A 148 -11.59 -10.94 -1.87
N CYS A 149 -10.27 -11.16 -1.76
CA CYS A 149 -9.51 -10.83 -0.56
C CYS A 149 -9.66 -9.35 -0.18
N ARG A 150 -9.51 -8.44 -1.15
CA ARG A 150 -9.60 -6.99 -0.93
C ARG A 150 -11.00 -6.55 -0.46
N ILE A 151 -12.07 -7.16 -0.95
CA ILE A 151 -13.44 -6.88 -0.47
C ILE A 151 -13.57 -7.25 1.02
N LEU A 152 -13.08 -8.42 1.42
CA LEU A 152 -13.11 -8.84 2.83
C LEU A 152 -12.25 -7.92 3.72
N ILE A 153 -11.04 -7.57 3.28
CA ILE A 153 -10.17 -6.62 3.97
C ILE A 153 -10.88 -5.28 4.16
N ASN A 154 -11.52 -4.75 3.12
CA ASN A 154 -12.27 -3.49 3.20
C ASN A 154 -13.40 -3.54 4.23
N ILE A 155 -14.17 -4.62 4.32
CA ILE A 155 -15.23 -4.76 5.34
C ILE A 155 -14.66 -4.65 6.75
N LEU A 156 -13.55 -5.33 7.02
CA LEU A 156 -12.90 -5.33 8.33
C LEU A 156 -12.30 -3.97 8.66
N LEU A 157 -11.60 -3.35 7.70
CA LEU A 157 -11.07 -2.00 7.86
C LEU A 157 -12.18 -0.96 8.06
N LEU A 158 -13.28 -1.05 7.32
CA LEU A 158 -14.43 -0.16 7.48
C LEU A 158 -15.04 -0.28 8.88
N ARG A 159 -15.18 -1.51 9.41
CA ARG A 159 -15.61 -1.71 10.80
C ARG A 159 -14.66 -1.02 11.77
N VAL A 160 -13.36 -1.28 11.66
CA VAL A 160 -12.35 -0.70 12.57
C VAL A 160 -12.36 0.83 12.49
N VAL A 161 -12.33 1.41 11.30
CA VAL A 161 -12.39 2.86 11.10
C VAL A 161 -13.68 3.45 11.69
N SER A 162 -14.82 2.80 11.50
CA SER A 162 -16.11 3.30 11.99
C SER A 162 -16.14 3.45 13.52
N VAL A 163 -15.48 2.56 14.26
CA VAL A 163 -15.42 2.62 15.74
C VAL A 163 -14.23 3.46 16.25
N MET A 164 -13.28 3.82 15.39
CA MET A 164 -12.07 4.59 15.73
C MET A 164 -12.16 6.08 15.39
N CYS A 165 -13.34 6.59 14.97
CA CYS A 165 -13.54 8.00 14.65
C CYS A 165 -14.31 8.80 15.73
N PRO A 166 -13.89 8.85 17.01
CA PRO A 166 -14.48 9.78 17.96
C PRO A 166 -13.88 11.19 17.82
N GLY A 167 -14.74 12.20 17.74
CA GLY A 167 -14.39 13.60 18.02
C GLY A 167 -13.57 14.29 16.93
N ASP A 168 -12.32 14.65 17.26
CA ASP A 168 -11.45 15.54 16.51
C ASP A 168 -10.42 14.82 15.62
N THR A 169 -10.41 13.48 15.64
CA THR A 169 -9.54 12.65 14.80
C THR A 169 -10.37 11.75 13.88
N THR A 170 -9.80 11.45 12.70
CA THR A 170 -10.38 10.52 11.73
C THR A 170 -9.34 9.50 11.33
N VAL A 171 -9.82 8.29 11.01
CA VAL A 171 -9.01 7.24 10.39
C VAL A 171 -9.46 7.10 8.95
N ASN A 172 -8.52 7.10 8.01
CA ASN A 172 -8.78 7.09 6.57
C ASN A 172 -8.10 5.88 5.94
N ILE A 173 -8.81 5.20 5.04
CA ILE A 173 -8.29 4.06 4.26
C ILE A 173 -7.91 4.60 2.89
N ILE A 174 -6.63 4.53 2.54
CA ILE A 174 -6.10 4.96 1.24
C ILE A 174 -5.68 3.71 0.47
N PRO A 175 -6.50 3.23 -0.47
CA PRO A 175 -6.13 2.07 -1.28
C PRO A 175 -5.01 2.42 -2.24
N GLU A 176 -4.22 1.41 -2.61
CA GLU A 176 -3.20 1.48 -3.66
C GLU A 176 -2.25 2.67 -3.48
N PHE A 177 -1.76 2.86 -2.25
CA PHE A 177 -0.92 4.01 -1.93
C PHE A 177 0.50 3.84 -2.52
N PRO A 178 0.94 4.75 -3.40
CA PRO A 178 2.25 4.66 -4.03
C PRO A 178 3.33 5.14 -3.06
N LEU A 179 4.37 4.32 -2.86
CA LEU A 179 5.58 4.72 -2.16
C LEU A 179 6.66 5.16 -3.16
N PRO A 180 7.11 6.42 -3.09
CA PRO A 180 8.21 6.92 -3.90
C PRO A 180 9.50 6.09 -3.73
N ARG A 181 10.38 6.26 -4.71
CA ARG A 181 11.71 5.67 -4.73
C ARG A 181 12.48 5.99 -3.46
N THR A 182 12.93 4.95 -2.78
CA THR A 182 13.78 5.04 -1.59
C THR A 182 15.14 4.38 -1.85
N ILE A 183 16.22 5.01 -1.41
CA ILE A 183 17.60 4.51 -1.51
C ILE A 183 18.14 4.33 -0.10
N PHE A 184 18.47 3.09 0.28
CA PHE A 184 19.02 2.79 1.59
C PHE A 184 20.55 2.97 1.58
N LYS A 185 21.10 3.68 2.59
CA LYS A 185 22.51 4.05 2.64
C LYS A 185 23.49 2.86 2.72
N ARG A 186 23.04 1.71 3.20
CA ARG A 186 23.86 0.51 3.44
C ARG A 186 24.02 -0.40 2.23
N ASP A 187 23.40 -0.08 1.09
CA ASP A 187 23.62 -0.83 -0.14
C ASP A 187 24.68 -0.12 -1.01
N PRO A 188 25.96 -0.56 -0.97
CA PRO A 188 27.01 -0.02 -1.83
C PRO A 188 26.75 -0.24 -3.34
N GLY A 189 25.68 -0.96 -3.73
CA GLY A 189 25.28 -1.30 -5.09
C GLY A 189 24.10 -0.53 -5.72
N LYS A 190 23.55 0.52 -5.08
CA LYS A 190 22.47 1.39 -5.62
C LYS A 190 21.09 0.73 -5.84
N CYS A 191 20.70 -0.33 -5.12
CA CYS A 191 19.31 -0.77 -5.22
C CYS A 191 18.41 0.29 -4.61
N SER A 192 17.45 0.73 -5.43
CA SER A 192 16.39 1.61 -4.98
C SER A 192 15.10 0.82 -4.97
N PHE A 193 14.20 1.14 -4.05
CA PHE A 193 12.95 0.41 -3.88
C PHE A 193 11.78 1.37 -4.04
N SER A 194 10.75 0.92 -4.76
CA SER A 194 9.47 1.60 -4.86
C SER A 194 8.38 0.60 -5.19
N GLY A 195 7.14 1.03 -5.01
CA GLY A 195 5.99 0.20 -5.33
C GLY A 195 4.73 0.82 -4.77
N VAL A 196 3.68 0.00 -4.73
CA VAL A 196 2.37 0.36 -4.22
C VAL A 196 2.09 -0.55 -3.04
N VAL A 197 1.61 0.01 -1.93
CA VAL A 197 1.03 -0.76 -0.82
C VAL A 197 -0.47 -0.88 -1.04
N ASP A 198 -1.05 -2.04 -0.76
CA ASP A 198 -2.47 -2.27 -1.05
C ASP A 198 -3.38 -1.32 -0.27
N PHE A 199 -3.07 -1.07 1.01
CA PHE A 199 -3.72 -0.02 1.78
C PHE A 199 -2.73 0.71 2.69
N LEU A 200 -2.88 2.02 2.76
CA LEU A 200 -2.34 2.83 3.84
C LEU A 200 -3.51 3.30 4.71
N VAL A 201 -3.47 2.98 6.00
CA VAL A 201 -4.49 3.44 6.95
C VAL A 201 -3.90 4.54 7.80
N THR A 202 -4.41 5.76 7.63
CA THR A 202 -3.85 6.97 8.26
C THR A 202 -4.83 7.56 9.27
N LYS A 203 -4.35 7.83 10.48
CA LYS A 203 -5.07 8.57 11.51
C LYS A 203 -4.52 9.99 11.60
N LEU A 204 -5.41 10.99 11.55
CA LEU A 204 -5.05 12.42 11.60
C LEU A 204 -6.22 13.27 12.12
N PRO A 205 -6.02 14.56 12.44
CA PRO A 205 -7.11 15.44 12.85
C PRO A 205 -8.17 15.59 11.74
N ALA A 206 -9.44 15.49 12.12
CA ALA A 206 -10.61 15.44 11.22
C ALA A 206 -10.68 16.58 10.20
N ARG A 207 -10.22 17.78 10.58
CA ARG A 207 -10.20 18.95 9.70
C ARG A 207 -9.33 18.81 8.45
N TYR A 208 -8.46 17.79 8.40
CA TYR A 208 -7.55 17.53 7.28
C TYR A 208 -8.00 16.37 6.39
N THR A 209 -9.14 15.74 6.67
CA THR A 209 -9.65 14.61 5.90
C THR A 209 -9.81 14.94 4.43
N GLU A 210 -10.46 16.06 4.10
CA GLU A 210 -10.66 16.47 2.69
C GLU A 210 -9.33 16.75 1.98
N TYR A 211 -8.37 17.37 2.67
CA TYR A 211 -7.03 17.61 2.12
C TYR A 211 -6.29 16.30 1.83
N LEU A 212 -6.34 15.35 2.78
CA LEU A 212 -5.73 14.04 2.61
C LEU A 212 -6.39 13.27 1.45
N LEU A 213 -7.72 13.21 1.40
CA LEU A 213 -8.44 12.43 0.38
C LEU A 213 -8.38 13.07 -1.02
N GLY A 214 -8.14 14.38 -1.11
CA GLY A 214 -7.96 15.07 -2.39
C GLY A 214 -6.65 14.71 -3.10
N ASP A 215 -5.54 14.61 -2.36
CA ASP A 215 -4.24 14.14 -2.87
C ASP A 215 -3.42 13.50 -1.74
N PRO A 216 -3.61 12.19 -1.48
CA PRO A 216 -2.96 11.53 -0.35
C PRO A 216 -1.44 11.56 -0.40
N THR A 217 -0.86 11.45 -1.61
CA THR A 217 0.60 11.44 -1.78
C THR A 217 1.18 12.81 -1.44
N THR A 218 0.61 13.89 -1.96
CA THR A 218 1.07 15.25 -1.65
C THR A 218 0.85 15.60 -0.18
N ALA A 219 -0.31 15.24 0.37
CA ALA A 219 -0.65 15.52 1.75
C ALA A 219 0.33 14.86 2.73
N LEU A 220 0.66 13.58 2.51
CA LEU A 220 1.58 12.84 3.36
C LEU A 220 3.06 13.11 3.07
N ALA A 221 3.41 13.59 1.88
CA ALA A 221 4.77 14.05 1.58
C ALA A 221 5.12 15.40 2.26
N ASN A 222 4.11 16.15 2.70
CA ASN A 222 4.28 17.47 3.31
C ASN A 222 3.60 17.55 4.69
N PRO A 223 4.05 16.77 5.68
CA PRO A 223 3.40 16.68 6.99
C PRO A 223 3.32 18.02 7.73
N GLY A 224 4.18 18.99 7.41
CA GLY A 224 4.15 20.33 8.01
C GLY A 224 2.85 21.14 7.79
N TYR A 225 2.04 20.78 6.78
CA TYR A 225 0.72 21.40 6.56
C TYR A 225 -0.38 20.81 7.45
N ILE A 226 -0.17 19.62 8.00
CA ILE A 226 -1.12 18.92 8.86
C ILE A 226 -0.67 19.13 10.31
N LYS A 227 -1.33 20.06 11.00
CA LYS A 227 -1.04 20.35 12.41
C LYS A 227 -1.72 19.31 13.31
N GLY A 228 -0.93 18.45 13.93
CA GLY A 228 -1.37 17.45 14.89
C GLY A 228 -0.65 16.12 14.68
N PRO A 229 -0.96 15.10 15.50
CA PRO A 229 -0.41 13.77 15.32
C PRO A 229 -0.92 13.15 14.02
N ILE A 230 -0.03 12.59 13.23
CA ILE A 230 -0.34 11.77 12.06
C ILE A 230 0.32 10.43 12.27
N THR A 231 -0.45 9.36 12.12
CA THR A 231 0.08 8.00 12.19
C THR A 231 -0.40 7.23 10.96
N SER A 232 0.38 6.24 10.50
CA SER A 232 0.00 5.43 9.35
C SER A 232 0.43 3.99 9.51
N ASN A 233 -0.47 3.06 9.17
CA ASN A 233 -0.20 1.63 9.09
C ASN A 233 -0.16 1.20 7.63
N ILE A 234 0.74 0.28 7.33
CA ILE A 234 0.85 -0.34 6.01
C ILE A 234 0.13 -1.68 6.00
N PHE A 235 -0.69 -1.90 4.99
CA PHE A 235 -1.36 -3.17 4.74
C PHE A 235 -0.93 -3.72 3.39
N GLU A 236 -0.44 -4.95 3.40
CA GLU A 236 -0.12 -5.73 2.22
C GLU A 236 -1.14 -6.87 2.09
N ALA A 237 -1.90 -6.86 1.01
CA ALA A 237 -2.90 -7.86 0.70
C ALA A 237 -2.27 -8.97 -0.15
N LYS A 238 -2.39 -10.23 0.28
CA LYS A 238 -2.03 -11.40 -0.51
C LYS A 238 -3.12 -12.43 -0.51
N ARG A 239 -3.39 -12.96 -1.71
CA ARG A 239 -4.36 -14.02 -1.95
C ARG A 239 -4.04 -15.29 -1.18
N ASP A 240 -2.80 -15.77 -1.31
CA ASP A 240 -2.32 -16.98 -0.62
C ASP A 240 -0.98 -16.73 0.05
N ASN A 241 -0.65 -17.59 1.02
CA ASN A 241 0.62 -17.58 1.74
C ASN A 241 1.01 -16.17 2.20
N VAL A 242 0.19 -15.61 3.09
CA VAL A 242 0.40 -14.26 3.66
C VAL A 242 1.82 -14.07 4.21
N ARG A 243 2.45 -15.15 4.72
CA ARG A 243 3.83 -15.11 5.22
C ARG A 243 4.86 -14.83 4.13
N ALA A 244 4.65 -15.29 2.89
CA ALA A 244 5.56 -15.03 1.78
C ALA A 244 5.66 -13.54 1.40
N ALA A 245 4.66 -12.72 1.78
CA ALA A 245 4.70 -11.28 1.57
C ALA A 245 5.41 -10.50 2.66
N MET A 246 5.90 -11.14 3.72
CA MET A 246 6.58 -10.44 4.80
C MET A 246 7.80 -9.62 4.32
N PRO A 247 8.65 -10.11 3.39
CA PRO A 247 9.73 -9.30 2.85
C PRO A 247 9.25 -8.04 2.12
N GLN A 248 8.19 -8.17 1.33
CA GLN A 248 7.54 -7.05 0.63
C GLN A 248 6.99 -6.01 1.61
N ALA A 249 6.27 -6.45 2.64
CA ALA A 249 5.70 -5.56 3.64
C ALA A 249 6.78 -4.88 4.49
N ALA A 250 7.84 -5.61 4.85
CA ALA A 250 8.97 -5.06 5.60
C ALA A 250 9.73 -3.99 4.81
N ILE A 251 9.98 -4.18 3.51
CA ILE A 251 10.65 -3.16 2.70
C ILE A 251 9.77 -1.93 2.47
N ALA A 252 8.45 -2.11 2.36
CA ALA A 252 7.51 -1.01 2.25
C ALA A 252 7.51 -0.18 3.54
N ALA A 253 7.49 -0.83 4.70
CA ALA A 253 7.61 -0.16 6.00
C ALA A 253 8.96 0.53 6.19
N ALA A 254 10.06 -0.11 5.80
CA ALA A 254 11.38 0.51 5.81
C ALA A 254 11.45 1.76 4.92
N SER A 255 10.87 1.67 3.73
CA SER A 255 10.80 2.79 2.78
C SER A 255 9.95 3.93 3.34
N TYR A 256 8.79 3.62 3.91
CA TYR A 256 7.91 4.61 4.53
C TYR A 256 8.57 5.29 5.73
N CYS A 257 9.24 4.52 6.62
CA CYS A 257 10.04 5.07 7.71
C CYS A 257 11.11 6.05 7.22
N GLN A 258 11.81 5.71 6.13
CA GLN A 258 12.83 6.60 5.57
C GLN A 258 12.22 7.87 4.97
N LEU A 259 11.11 7.76 4.23
CA LEU A 259 10.44 8.89 3.59
C LEU A 259 9.81 9.86 4.59
N GLN A 260 9.25 9.33 5.68
CA GLN A 260 8.54 10.10 6.71
C GLN A 260 9.40 10.43 7.93
N ASP A 261 10.69 10.07 7.88
CA ASP A 261 11.63 10.15 9.00
C ASP A 261 11.13 9.52 10.32
N LEU A 262 10.46 8.38 10.21
CA LEU A 262 9.95 7.62 11.36
C LEU A 262 10.98 6.57 11.82
N SER A 263 10.99 6.30 13.13
CA SER A 263 11.74 5.19 13.70
C SER A 263 10.97 3.87 13.69
N VAL A 264 9.64 3.92 13.74
CA VAL A 264 8.78 2.74 13.86
C VAL A 264 7.56 2.89 12.96
N VAL A 265 7.21 1.80 12.27
CA VAL A 265 5.95 1.66 11.53
C VAL A 265 5.39 0.27 11.82
N ARG A 266 4.10 0.22 12.14
CA ARG A 266 3.34 -1.02 12.21
C ARG A 266 2.64 -1.31 10.89
N GLY A 267 2.35 -2.58 10.68
CA GLY A 267 1.60 -3.00 9.52
C GLY A 267 1.03 -4.39 9.66
N VAL A 268 0.35 -4.79 8.59
CA VAL A 268 -0.39 -6.03 8.50
C VAL A 268 -0.16 -6.64 7.14
N VAL A 269 0.04 -7.96 7.11
CA VAL A 269 -0.02 -8.76 5.91
C VAL A 269 -1.23 -9.68 5.99
N THR A 270 -2.11 -9.66 5.00
CA THR A 270 -3.40 -10.33 5.12
C THR A 270 -3.99 -10.82 3.80
N SER A 271 -4.81 -11.88 3.87
CA SER A 271 -5.68 -12.35 2.79
C SER A 271 -7.15 -11.97 2.99
N GLY A 272 -7.45 -11.17 4.02
CA GLY A 272 -8.80 -11.00 4.57
C GLY A 272 -9.18 -12.11 5.54
N GLU A 273 -8.73 -13.35 5.29
CA GLU A 273 -9.01 -14.52 6.14
C GLU A 273 -7.90 -14.78 7.17
N GLN A 274 -6.65 -14.57 6.76
CA GLN A 274 -5.43 -14.77 7.54
C GLN A 274 -4.75 -13.43 7.76
N TRP A 275 -4.19 -13.22 8.95
CA TRP A 275 -3.67 -11.93 9.40
C TRP A 275 -2.34 -12.14 10.12
N ILE A 276 -1.28 -11.47 9.64
CA ILE A 276 0.00 -11.36 10.34
C ILE A 276 0.23 -9.89 10.65
N PHE A 277 0.39 -9.57 11.93
CA PHE A 277 0.74 -8.25 12.40
C PHE A 277 2.25 -8.14 12.49
N PHE A 278 2.80 -7.00 12.10
CA PHE A 278 4.23 -6.76 12.21
C PHE A 278 4.56 -5.35 12.66
N VAL A 279 5.75 -5.21 13.22
CA VAL A 279 6.36 -3.93 13.56
C VAL A 279 7.73 -3.86 12.92
N TYR A 280 7.98 -2.80 12.16
CA TYR A 280 9.30 -2.47 11.64
C TYR A 280 9.92 -1.36 12.49
N GLU A 281 11.13 -1.59 12.96
CA GLU A 281 11.93 -0.63 13.71
C GLU A 281 13.21 -0.29 12.93
N ARG A 282 13.42 1.00 12.65
CA ARG A 282 14.65 1.55 12.09
C ARG A 282 15.64 1.81 13.23
N ARG A 283 16.81 1.19 13.17
CA ARG A 283 17.91 1.41 14.12
C ARG A 283 18.76 2.61 13.72
N THR A 284 19.45 3.20 14.69
CA THR A 284 20.29 4.40 14.51
C THR A 284 21.50 4.15 13.61
N ASP A 285 21.96 2.90 13.50
CA ASP A 285 23.06 2.49 12.63
C ASP A 285 22.61 2.30 11.16
N GLY A 286 21.33 2.52 10.86
CA GLY A 286 20.73 2.35 9.54
C GLY A 286 20.28 0.94 9.21
N THR A 287 20.36 -0.02 10.16
CA THR A 287 19.72 -1.33 10.03
C THR A 287 18.23 -1.31 10.39
N GLY A 288 17.54 -2.42 10.15
CA GLY A 288 16.16 -2.61 10.55
C GLY A 288 15.95 -3.88 11.37
N LEU A 289 14.84 -3.91 12.09
CA LEU A 289 14.28 -5.10 12.71
C LEU A 289 12.80 -5.19 12.32
N VAL A 290 12.38 -6.32 11.77
CA VAL A 290 10.97 -6.65 11.58
C VAL A 290 10.56 -7.72 12.59
N LEU A 291 9.59 -7.41 13.43
CA LEU A 291 8.98 -8.34 14.36
C LEU A 291 7.60 -8.73 13.84
N SER A 292 7.31 -10.03 13.72
CA SER A 292 6.04 -10.50 13.15
C SER A 292 5.33 -11.49 14.05
N SER A 293 4.00 -11.39 14.11
CA SER A 293 3.15 -12.29 14.87
C SER A 293 3.05 -13.69 14.23
N PRO A 294 2.54 -14.71 14.96
CA PRO A 294 1.93 -15.86 14.31
C PRO A 294 0.76 -15.43 13.43
N GLU A 295 0.27 -16.34 12.60
CA GLU A 295 -0.91 -16.11 11.79
C GLU A 295 -2.18 -16.22 12.64
N TYR A 296 -3.06 -15.23 12.54
CA TYR A 296 -4.41 -15.26 13.09
C TYR A 296 -5.42 -15.47 11.97
N SER A 297 -6.38 -16.37 12.17
CA SER A 297 -7.45 -16.61 11.21
C SER A 297 -8.78 -16.08 11.74
N LEU A 298 -9.63 -15.58 10.85
CA LEU A 298 -11.03 -15.32 11.19
C LEU A 298 -11.76 -16.60 11.61
N GLY A 299 -11.37 -17.74 11.02
CA GLY A 299 -12.04 -19.02 11.21
C GLY A 299 -13.35 -19.12 10.44
N LYS A 300 -13.83 -20.35 10.24
CA LYS A 300 -15.04 -20.63 9.44
C LYS A 300 -16.29 -20.00 10.06
N ASN A 301 -16.34 -19.95 11.39
CA ASN A 301 -17.48 -19.43 12.14
C ASN A 301 -17.21 -18.04 12.71
N LEU A 302 -16.17 -17.34 12.22
CA LEU A 302 -15.76 -16.02 12.67
C LEU A 302 -15.33 -15.96 14.15
N GLU A 303 -14.86 -17.08 14.70
CA GLU A 303 -14.37 -17.19 16.07
C GLU A 303 -13.14 -16.29 16.34
N GLY A 304 -12.35 -15.99 15.32
CA GLY A 304 -11.18 -15.11 15.41
C GLY A 304 -11.48 -13.63 15.14
N LEU A 305 -12.71 -13.28 14.75
CA LEU A 305 -13.06 -11.93 14.30
C LEU A 305 -12.78 -10.86 15.37
N ALA A 306 -13.20 -11.10 16.61
CA ALA A 306 -13.01 -10.15 17.71
C ALA A 306 -11.52 -9.87 17.95
N LEU A 307 -10.70 -10.93 17.95
CA LEU A 307 -9.25 -10.81 18.13
C LEU A 307 -8.61 -10.01 16.99
N VAL A 308 -8.94 -10.32 15.73
CA VAL A 308 -8.39 -9.61 14.58
C VAL A 308 -8.79 -8.13 14.60
N LEU A 309 -10.05 -7.80 14.84
CA LEU A 309 -10.52 -6.42 14.93
C LEU A 309 -9.83 -5.65 16.07
N GLY A 310 -9.63 -6.29 17.22
CA GLY A 310 -8.92 -5.70 18.36
C GLY A 310 -7.45 -5.40 18.04
N LEU A 311 -6.76 -6.36 17.43
CA LEU A 311 -5.36 -6.18 17.01
C LEU A 311 -5.21 -5.12 15.92
N LEU A 312 -6.17 -5.03 14.98
CA LEU A 312 -6.19 -3.97 13.96
C LEU A 312 -6.32 -2.60 14.60
N ARG A 313 -7.24 -2.45 15.54
CA ARG A 313 -7.43 -1.21 16.28
C ARG A 313 -6.17 -0.81 17.05
N ASP A 314 -5.56 -1.75 17.79
CA ASP A 314 -4.29 -1.51 18.47
C ASP A 314 -3.18 -1.06 17.51
N SER A 315 -3.04 -1.76 16.37
CA SER A 315 -2.03 -1.44 15.37
C SER A 315 -2.21 -0.01 14.82
N ILE A 316 -3.46 0.41 14.59
CA ILE A 316 -3.80 1.75 14.12
C ILE A 316 -3.52 2.82 15.17
N ASP A 317 -3.95 2.60 16.42
CA ASP A 317 -3.71 3.54 17.51
C ASP A 317 -2.22 3.70 17.83
N ASN A 318 -1.43 2.62 17.65
CA ASN A 318 -0.01 2.56 17.99
C ASN A 318 0.92 2.52 16.77
N ALA A 319 0.49 3.02 15.60
CA ALA A 319 1.18 2.82 14.32
C ALA A 319 2.68 3.15 14.31
N THR A 320 3.09 4.15 15.09
CA THR A 320 4.46 4.67 15.15
C THR A 320 5.10 4.45 16.51
N SER A 321 4.53 3.55 17.33
CA SER A 321 4.98 3.26 18.69
C SER A 321 5.71 1.93 18.76
N SER A 322 6.89 1.93 19.41
CA SER A 322 7.62 0.71 19.79
C SER A 322 7.01 0.01 21.01
N ASN A 323 5.99 0.58 21.66
CA ASN A 323 5.39 -0.04 22.84
C ASN A 323 4.41 -1.16 22.46
N TYR A 324 4.78 -2.40 22.79
CA TYR A 324 3.99 -3.60 22.54
C TYR A 324 2.94 -3.82 23.65
N THR A 325 1.82 -3.09 23.61
CA THR A 325 0.79 -3.19 24.67
C THR A 325 0.22 -4.61 24.80
N PHE A 326 -0.03 -5.28 23.67
CA PHE A 326 -0.59 -6.64 23.62
C PHE A 326 0.41 -7.71 23.19
N PHE A 327 1.63 -7.31 22.85
CA PHE A 327 2.64 -8.22 22.34
C PHE A 327 3.90 -8.22 23.22
N THR A 328 4.71 -9.26 23.11
CA THR A 328 6.04 -9.33 23.72
C THR A 328 7.05 -9.88 22.72
N THR A 329 8.31 -9.52 22.94
CA THR A 329 9.48 -10.11 22.29
C THR A 329 10.15 -11.09 23.25
N LEU A 330 10.88 -12.08 22.73
CA LEU A 330 11.67 -13.01 23.55
C LEU A 330 12.90 -12.35 24.16
#